data_AF-A0A5D0CTL8-F1
#
_entry.id   AF-A0A5D0CTL8-F1
#
_cell.length_a   1.000
_cell.length_b   1.000
_cell.length_c   1.000
_cell.angle_alpha   90.00
_cell.angle_beta   90.00
_cell.angle_gamma   90.00
#
_symmetry.space_group_name_H-M   'P 1'
#
loop_
_entity.id
_entity.type
_entity.pdbx_description
1 polymer ?
#
loop_
_entity_poly.entity_id
_entity_poly.type
_entity_poly.pdbx_seq_one_letter_code
_entity_poly.pdbx_strand_id
1 'polypeptide(L)'
;MDKPTKNLNSNRWTFLPPAEPEGVELDSDAEAELLKQGALLGSYSASDADMAESLAESLKHLNLSPDEANGVLFRTLVRLGAYRHALDRCIASVPPAEEMFRMYLRCLFHCGEPRRALEEIGVRKEQMSDRAESEAFWAELERLELLARLTLDEKGEEISAEPRSLQETIAVIRLAVEYGQIAVATKLAAAGTAHAKPPQTSDPHLACALIRALYAEGYLDLAKEQLARLGHGFLRDNRSPFRETAYIYGEMLHDDGLYDEAAAIFESLAATCPDMAEARFAAGSCYLQAALSRLAGRISLYRPDETERAKIDKHLNELNQALEIISTVPWHTEWTYAQRRNFPRKDDDHRPH
;
A
#
# COMPACT_ATOMS: atom_id res chain seq x y z
N MET A 1 -30.29 -13.72 36.34
CA MET A 1 -29.96 -12.39 35.80
C MET A 1 -28.55 -12.51 35.24
N ASP A 2 -28.45 -13.00 34.01
CA ASP A 2 -27.18 -13.22 33.34
C ASP A 2 -26.63 -11.89 32.85
N LYS A 3 -25.42 -11.56 33.30
CA LYS A 3 -24.69 -10.39 32.81
C LYS A 3 -24.18 -10.72 31.40
N PRO A 4 -24.45 -9.88 30.39
CA PRO A 4 -23.91 -10.10 29.06
C PRO A 4 -22.39 -9.92 29.13
N THR A 5 -21.66 -10.99 28.83
CA THR A 5 -20.23 -10.95 28.54
C THR A 5 -20.03 -10.11 27.28
N LYS A 6 -19.54 -8.87 27.47
CA LYS A 6 -19.05 -8.06 26.37
C LYS A 6 -17.83 -8.77 25.79
N ASN A 7 -18.02 -9.42 24.64
CA ASN A 7 -16.94 -9.92 23.81
C ASN A 7 -16.20 -8.69 23.25
N LEU A 8 -15.24 -8.19 24.01
CA LEU A 8 -14.27 -7.20 23.58
C LEU A 8 -13.21 -7.94 22.73
N ASN A 9 -13.61 -8.40 21.54
CA ASN A 9 -12.66 -8.52 20.44
C ASN A 9 -12.37 -7.10 19.99
N SER A 10 -11.50 -6.41 20.74
CA SER A 10 -10.85 -5.21 20.23
C SER A 10 -9.91 -5.69 19.12
N ASN A 11 -10.39 -5.67 17.88
CA ASN A 11 -9.50 -5.62 16.75
C ASN A 11 -8.64 -4.38 16.96
N ARG A 12 -7.43 -4.60 17.47
CA ARG A 12 -6.39 -3.60 17.64
C ARG A 12 -5.93 -3.31 16.22
N TRP A 13 -6.64 -2.40 15.57
CA TRP A 13 -6.31 -1.95 14.22
C TRP A 13 -5.11 -1.03 14.33
N THR A 14 -3.93 -1.63 14.46
CA THR A 14 -2.72 -0.96 14.00
C THR A 14 -2.98 -0.57 12.55
N PHE A 15 -2.78 0.70 12.21
CA PHE A 15 -2.47 1.13 10.85
C PHE A 15 -1.17 0.41 10.48
N LEU A 16 -1.27 -0.89 10.22
CA LEU A 16 -0.15 -1.64 9.72
C LEU A 16 0.07 -1.11 8.30
N PRO A 17 1.32 -0.86 7.88
CA PRO A 17 1.67 -0.98 6.46
C PRO A 17 0.99 -2.25 5.89
N PRO A 18 0.65 -2.31 4.57
CA PRO A 18 -0.08 -3.45 4.00
C PRO A 18 0.46 -4.72 4.62
N ALA A 19 -0.39 -5.43 5.37
CA ALA A 19 0.05 -6.40 6.36
C ALA A 19 1.20 -7.20 5.76
N GLU A 20 2.43 -6.97 6.23
CA GLU A 20 3.49 -7.92 5.94
C GLU A 20 2.89 -9.24 6.39
N PRO A 21 2.75 -10.22 5.47
CA PRO A 21 1.89 -11.38 5.68
C PRO A 21 2.18 -11.93 7.08
N GLU A 22 1.21 -11.77 7.99
CA GLU A 22 1.41 -11.95 9.42
C GLU A 22 2.00 -13.34 9.65
N GLY A 23 3.28 -13.40 10.06
CA GLY A 23 3.97 -14.65 10.36
C GLY A 23 4.90 -15.21 9.28
N VAL A 24 5.23 -14.48 8.21
CA VAL A 24 6.41 -14.83 7.40
C VAL A 24 7.64 -14.31 8.16
N GLU A 25 8.14 -15.09 9.12
CA GLU A 25 9.52 -14.93 9.57
C GLU A 25 10.37 -14.79 8.31
N LEU A 26 11.14 -13.71 8.18
CA LEU A 26 12.12 -13.57 7.10
C LEU A 26 13.01 -14.82 7.18
N ASP A 27 12.71 -15.81 6.35
CA ASP A 27 13.15 -17.20 6.50
C ASP A 27 14.68 -17.34 6.35
N SER A 28 15.38 -16.23 6.07
CA SER A 28 16.82 -16.11 6.23
C SER A 28 17.25 -14.64 6.36
N ASP A 29 18.27 -14.38 7.18
CA ASP A 29 19.02 -13.10 7.23
C ASP A 29 19.50 -12.65 5.83
N ALA A 30 19.69 -13.61 4.91
CA ALA A 30 20.07 -13.37 3.53
C ALA A 30 19.03 -12.55 2.75
N GLU A 31 17.74 -12.87 2.90
CA GLU A 31 16.68 -12.16 2.19
C GLU A 31 16.59 -10.69 2.66
N ALA A 32 16.69 -10.45 3.97
CA ALA A 32 16.68 -9.10 4.54
C ALA A 32 17.85 -8.25 4.03
N GLU A 33 19.07 -8.82 3.96
CA GLU A 33 20.25 -8.12 3.46
C GLU A 33 20.13 -7.82 1.95
N LEU A 34 19.60 -8.76 1.16
CA LEU A 34 19.36 -8.55 -0.26
C LEU A 34 18.26 -7.51 -0.53
N LEU A 35 17.20 -7.47 0.28
CA LEU A 35 16.18 -6.42 0.19
C LEU A 35 16.79 -5.04 0.44
N LYS A 36 17.65 -4.92 1.44
CA LYS A 36 18.37 -3.68 1.75
C LYS A 36 19.32 -3.29 0.61
N GLN A 37 20.09 -4.24 0.08
CA GLN A 37 20.97 -4.02 -1.07
C GLN A 37 20.18 -3.60 -2.32
N GLY A 38 19.08 -4.29 -2.62
CA GLY A 38 18.22 -4.01 -3.76
C GLY A 38 17.56 -2.63 -3.66
N ALA A 39 17.06 -2.26 -2.49
CA ALA A 39 16.52 -0.92 -2.24
C ALA A 39 17.60 0.17 -2.40
N LEU A 40 18.84 -0.11 -1.98
CA LEU A 40 19.97 0.82 -2.16
C LEU A 40 20.30 0.99 -3.65
N LEU A 41 20.44 -0.10 -4.41
CA LEU A 41 20.67 -0.06 -5.86
C LEU A 41 19.57 0.72 -6.58
N GLY A 42 18.34 0.50 -6.16
CA GLY A 42 17.17 1.22 -6.64
C GLY A 42 17.23 2.73 -6.42
N SER A 43 17.71 3.17 -5.24
CA SER A 43 17.88 4.61 -4.96
C SER A 43 18.97 5.26 -5.83
N TYR A 44 19.90 4.47 -6.37
CA TYR A 44 20.86 4.90 -7.39
C TYR A 44 20.35 4.74 -8.84
N SER A 45 19.04 4.55 -9.03
CA SER A 45 18.41 4.40 -10.35
C SER A 45 18.94 3.23 -11.18
N ALA A 46 19.42 2.15 -10.52
CA ALA A 46 19.77 0.92 -11.21
C ALA A 46 18.53 0.35 -11.94
N SER A 47 18.73 -0.20 -13.14
CA SER A 47 17.65 -0.90 -13.83
C SER A 47 17.29 -2.19 -13.08
N ASP A 48 16.07 -2.70 -13.29
CA ASP A 48 15.65 -3.96 -12.66
C ASP A 48 16.54 -5.14 -13.10
N ALA A 49 17.11 -5.07 -14.32
CA ALA A 49 18.05 -6.07 -14.82
C ALA A 49 19.39 -6.03 -14.06
N ASP A 50 19.98 -4.83 -13.90
CA ASP A 50 21.23 -4.64 -13.15
C ASP A 50 21.05 -5.02 -11.68
N MET A 51 19.90 -4.68 -11.11
CA MET A 51 19.53 -5.07 -9.75
C MET A 51 19.46 -6.59 -9.62
N ALA A 52 18.75 -7.27 -10.52
CA ALA A 52 18.64 -8.72 -10.49
C ALA A 52 19.99 -9.43 -10.68
N GLU A 53 20.86 -8.92 -11.55
CA GLU A 53 22.21 -9.47 -11.74
C GLU A 53 23.09 -9.25 -10.50
N SER A 54 23.08 -8.05 -9.93
CA SER A 54 23.85 -7.74 -8.72
C SER A 54 23.42 -8.58 -7.52
N LEU A 55 22.12 -8.75 -7.30
CA LEU A 55 21.60 -9.59 -6.21
C LEU A 55 21.92 -11.06 -6.44
N ALA A 56 21.85 -11.54 -7.68
CA ALA A 56 22.26 -12.90 -8.03
C ALA A 56 23.76 -13.14 -7.79
N GLU A 57 24.62 -12.15 -8.03
CA GLU A 57 26.05 -12.24 -7.72
C GLU A 57 26.29 -12.30 -6.20
N SER A 58 25.62 -11.45 -5.42
CA SER A 58 25.71 -11.48 -3.95
C SER A 58 25.37 -12.86 -3.38
N LEU A 59 24.36 -13.53 -3.95
CA LEU A 59 23.95 -14.87 -3.52
C LEU A 59 25.01 -15.95 -3.73
N LYS A 60 25.94 -15.81 -4.69
CA LYS A 60 27.02 -16.80 -4.92
C LYS A 60 27.99 -16.90 -3.75
N HIS A 61 28.04 -15.88 -2.90
CA HIS A 61 28.87 -15.86 -1.71
C HIS A 61 28.18 -16.49 -0.49
N LEU A 62 26.88 -16.77 -0.59
CA LEU A 62 26.12 -17.50 0.42
C LEU A 62 26.20 -18.99 0.09
N ASN A 63 26.48 -19.84 1.08
CA ASN A 63 26.57 -21.29 0.91
C ASN A 63 25.18 -21.96 0.75
N LEU A 64 24.34 -21.41 -0.13
CA LEU A 64 23.00 -21.91 -0.43
C LEU A 64 23.05 -22.88 -1.61
N SER A 65 22.13 -23.83 -1.64
CA SER A 65 21.91 -24.62 -2.86
C SER A 65 21.36 -23.74 -3.99
N PRO A 66 21.53 -24.13 -5.27
CA PRO A 66 20.99 -23.37 -6.40
C PRO A 66 19.48 -23.11 -6.31
N ASP A 67 18.70 -24.07 -5.81
CA ASP A 67 17.25 -23.94 -5.68
C ASP A 67 16.86 -22.96 -4.56
N GLU A 68 17.55 -23.02 -3.42
CA GLU A 68 17.36 -22.06 -2.32
C GLU A 68 17.75 -20.64 -2.74
N ALA A 69 18.90 -20.48 -3.40
CA ALA A 69 19.36 -19.19 -3.90
C ALA A 69 18.36 -18.59 -4.90
N ASN A 70 17.84 -19.39 -5.83
CA ASN A 70 16.82 -18.96 -6.77
C ASN A 70 15.51 -18.59 -6.07
N GLY A 71 15.09 -19.34 -5.05
CA GLY A 71 13.92 -19.03 -4.24
C GLY A 71 14.06 -17.70 -3.51
N VAL A 72 15.19 -17.46 -2.84
CA VAL A 72 15.50 -16.20 -2.15
C VAL A 72 15.55 -15.03 -3.15
N LEU A 73 16.22 -15.20 -4.29
CA LEU A 73 16.30 -14.17 -5.33
C LEU A 73 14.90 -13.81 -5.86
N PHE A 74 14.08 -14.82 -6.16
CA PHE A 74 12.72 -14.62 -6.64
C PHE A 74 11.88 -13.79 -5.66
N ARG A 75 11.81 -14.19 -4.38
CA ARG A 75 11.05 -13.46 -3.36
C ARG A 75 11.55 -12.03 -3.20
N THR A 76 12.87 -11.86 -3.17
CA THR A 76 13.51 -10.54 -3.07
C THR A 76 13.10 -9.64 -4.25
N LEU A 77 13.17 -10.14 -5.49
CA LEU A 77 12.78 -9.36 -6.68
C LEU A 77 11.30 -9.00 -6.70
N VAL A 78 10.41 -9.90 -6.27
CA VAL A 78 8.97 -9.62 -6.14
C VAL A 78 8.72 -8.52 -5.12
N ARG A 79 9.36 -8.59 -3.94
CA ARG A 79 9.27 -7.59 -2.85
C ARG A 79 9.90 -6.24 -3.23
N LEU A 80 10.83 -6.22 -4.18
CA LEU A 80 11.38 -5.00 -4.76
C LEU A 80 10.55 -4.45 -5.94
N GLY A 81 9.52 -5.17 -6.38
CA GLY A 81 8.67 -4.78 -7.52
C GLY A 81 9.31 -5.03 -8.90
N ALA A 82 10.39 -5.83 -8.98
CA ALA A 82 11.07 -6.21 -10.22
C ALA A 82 10.40 -7.44 -10.87
N TYR A 83 9.08 -7.36 -11.11
CA TYR A 83 8.23 -8.51 -11.42
C TYR A 83 8.62 -9.29 -12.68
N ARG A 84 9.01 -8.61 -13.76
CA ARG A 84 9.43 -9.28 -15.01
C ARG A 84 10.68 -10.13 -14.80
N HIS A 85 11.69 -9.58 -14.13
CA HIS A 85 12.93 -10.30 -13.86
C HIS A 85 12.74 -11.40 -12.82
N ALA A 86 11.84 -11.22 -11.85
CA ALA A 86 11.42 -12.31 -10.98
C ALA A 86 10.78 -13.45 -11.81
N LEU A 87 9.88 -13.11 -12.74
CA LEU A 87 9.21 -14.09 -13.60
C LEU A 87 10.18 -14.88 -14.48
N ASP A 88 11.16 -14.20 -15.11
CA ASP A 88 12.19 -14.81 -15.96
C ASP A 88 13.10 -15.79 -15.18
N ARG A 89 13.22 -15.60 -13.87
CA ARG A 89 14.00 -16.44 -12.95
C ARG A 89 13.18 -17.52 -12.26
N CYS A 90 11.85 -17.47 -12.38
CA CYS A 90 10.99 -18.51 -11.84
C CYS A 90 11.33 -19.83 -12.54
N ILE A 91 11.64 -20.88 -11.76
CA ILE A 91 12.00 -22.20 -12.28
C ILE A 91 10.86 -22.69 -13.18
N ALA A 92 11.19 -23.42 -14.25
CA ALA A 92 10.22 -23.97 -15.21
C ALA A 92 9.10 -24.82 -14.57
N SER A 93 9.24 -25.22 -13.30
CA SER A 93 8.19 -25.82 -12.49
C SER A 93 7.57 -24.78 -11.54
N VAL A 94 6.25 -24.62 -11.63
CA VAL A 94 5.44 -23.83 -10.70
C VAL A 94 5.82 -24.14 -9.25
N PRO A 95 6.08 -23.12 -8.40
CA PRO A 95 6.46 -23.36 -7.02
C PRO A 95 5.39 -24.16 -6.25
N PRO A 96 5.78 -25.20 -5.48
CA PRO A 96 4.82 -26.02 -4.77
C PRO A 96 4.19 -25.32 -3.56
N ALA A 97 4.87 -24.33 -2.95
CA ALA A 97 4.39 -23.62 -1.76
C ALA A 97 3.34 -22.54 -2.10
N GLU A 98 2.30 -22.40 -1.26
CA GLU A 98 1.22 -21.43 -1.44
C GLU A 98 1.74 -19.99 -1.66
N GLU A 99 2.68 -19.53 -0.81
CA GLU A 99 3.24 -18.17 -0.87
C GLU A 99 3.99 -17.92 -2.19
N MET A 100 4.86 -18.85 -2.60
CA MET A 100 5.61 -18.72 -3.84
C MET A 100 4.68 -18.74 -5.06
N PHE A 101 3.59 -19.49 -4.99
CA PHE A 101 2.56 -19.48 -6.04
C PHE A 101 1.82 -18.14 -6.11
N ARG A 102 1.44 -17.54 -4.97
CA ARG A 102 0.87 -16.18 -4.93
C ARG A 102 1.79 -15.16 -5.58
N MET A 103 3.09 -15.18 -5.22
CA MET A 103 4.09 -14.30 -5.80
C MET A 103 4.25 -14.50 -7.30
N TYR A 104 4.22 -15.75 -7.77
CA TYR A 104 4.25 -16.07 -9.20
C TYR A 104 3.02 -15.52 -9.94
N LEU A 105 1.81 -15.71 -9.41
CA LEU A 105 0.61 -15.10 -9.97
C LEU A 105 0.73 -13.57 -10.00
N ARG A 106 1.23 -12.95 -8.93
CA ARG A 106 1.48 -11.50 -8.88
C ARG A 106 2.39 -11.05 -10.01
N CYS A 107 3.49 -11.76 -10.25
CA CYS A 107 4.36 -11.51 -11.39
C CYS A 107 3.62 -11.58 -12.74
N LEU A 108 2.81 -12.61 -12.96
CA LEU A 108 2.06 -12.77 -14.21
C LEU A 108 1.12 -11.60 -14.47
N PHE A 109 0.36 -11.16 -13.46
CA PHE A 109 -0.54 -10.02 -13.58
C PHE A 109 0.21 -8.71 -13.87
N HIS A 110 1.26 -8.40 -13.12
CA HIS A 110 2.10 -7.21 -13.36
C HIS A 110 2.82 -7.24 -14.72
N CYS A 111 3.08 -8.43 -15.26
CA CYS A 111 3.66 -8.62 -16.59
C CYS A 111 2.61 -8.60 -17.73
N GLY A 112 1.33 -8.43 -17.42
CA GLY A 112 0.25 -8.37 -18.40
C GLY A 112 -0.15 -9.75 -18.96
N GLU A 113 0.08 -10.83 -18.21
CA GLU A 113 -0.18 -12.23 -18.59
C GLU A 113 -1.36 -12.87 -17.81
N PRO A 114 -2.57 -12.25 -17.73
CA PRO A 114 -3.69 -12.76 -16.94
C PRO A 114 -4.24 -14.09 -17.47
N ARG A 115 -4.13 -14.36 -18.78
CA ARG A 115 -4.53 -15.64 -19.39
C ARG A 115 -3.69 -16.80 -18.86
N ARG A 116 -2.37 -16.60 -18.80
CA ARG A 116 -1.46 -17.60 -18.22
C ARG A 116 -1.74 -17.77 -16.73
N ALA A 117 -1.99 -16.69 -15.99
CA ALA A 117 -2.39 -16.80 -14.59
C ALA A 117 -3.66 -17.67 -14.40
N LEU A 118 -4.66 -17.49 -15.27
CA LEU A 118 -5.89 -18.28 -15.27
C LEU A 118 -5.62 -19.78 -15.54
N GLU A 119 -4.77 -20.09 -16.52
CA GLU A 119 -4.35 -21.46 -16.84
C GLU A 119 -3.65 -22.12 -15.63
N GLU A 120 -2.71 -21.42 -15.00
CA GLU A 120 -1.93 -21.91 -13.86
C GLU A 120 -2.82 -22.15 -12.62
N ILE A 121 -3.81 -21.29 -12.37
CA ILE A 121 -4.82 -21.51 -11.33
C ILE A 121 -5.63 -22.78 -11.62
N GLY A 122 -6.02 -23.00 -12.87
CA GLY A 122 -6.72 -24.21 -13.29
C GLY A 122 -5.90 -25.47 -13.05
N VAL A 123 -4.64 -25.48 -13.51
CA VAL A 123 -3.70 -26.60 -13.29
C VAL A 123 -3.50 -26.86 -11.79
N ARG A 124 -3.34 -25.81 -10.99
CA ARG A 124 -3.18 -25.94 -9.53
C ARG A 124 -4.42 -26.57 -8.87
N LYS A 125 -5.62 -26.17 -9.29
CA LYS A 125 -6.88 -26.76 -8.81
C LYS A 125 -6.99 -28.24 -9.15
N GLU A 126 -6.60 -28.65 -10.35
CA GLU A 126 -6.61 -30.05 -10.78
C GLU A 126 -5.59 -30.92 -10.03
N GLN A 127 -4.36 -30.42 -9.87
CA GLN A 127 -3.28 -31.16 -9.21
C GLN A 127 -3.51 -31.34 -7.70
N MET A 128 -4.28 -30.46 -7.07
CA MET A 128 -4.42 -30.39 -5.62
C MET A 128 -5.78 -30.84 -5.09
N SER A 129 -6.59 -31.54 -5.90
CA SER A 129 -7.86 -32.14 -5.44
C SER A 129 -7.71 -33.05 -4.21
N ASP A 130 -6.48 -33.50 -3.89
CA ASP A 130 -6.16 -34.40 -2.76
C ASP A 130 -5.32 -33.75 -1.64
N ARG A 131 -4.93 -32.46 -1.72
CA ARG A 131 -4.06 -31.82 -0.71
C ARG A 131 -4.81 -30.94 0.29
N ALA A 132 -4.31 -30.92 1.53
CA ALA A 132 -4.80 -30.10 2.63
C ALA A 132 -4.21 -28.67 2.59
N GLU A 133 -4.51 -27.92 1.52
CA GLU A 133 -4.23 -26.48 1.49
C GLU A 133 -5.24 -25.73 2.37
N SER A 134 -4.91 -24.49 2.73
CA SER A 134 -5.79 -23.69 3.58
C SER A 134 -7.06 -23.25 2.83
N GLU A 135 -8.21 -23.23 3.52
CA GLU A 135 -9.47 -22.70 2.96
C GLU A 135 -9.31 -21.23 2.52
N ALA A 136 -8.48 -20.48 3.25
CA ALA A 136 -8.15 -19.10 2.94
C ALA A 136 -7.43 -18.96 1.58
N PHE A 137 -6.47 -19.84 1.29
CA PHE A 137 -5.76 -19.86 0.02
C PHE A 137 -6.70 -20.18 -1.15
N TRP A 138 -7.60 -21.16 -1.00
CA TRP A 138 -8.59 -21.46 -2.04
C TRP A 138 -9.53 -20.29 -2.33
N ALA A 139 -10.05 -19.65 -1.29
CA ALA A 139 -10.91 -18.48 -1.45
C ALA A 139 -10.19 -17.31 -2.14
N GLU A 140 -8.88 -17.16 -1.93
CA GLU A 140 -8.07 -16.18 -2.66
C GLU A 140 -7.85 -16.58 -4.12
N LEU A 141 -7.54 -17.84 -4.41
CA LEU A 141 -7.40 -18.33 -5.79
C LEU A 141 -8.69 -18.15 -6.60
N GLU A 142 -9.86 -18.36 -6.00
CA GLU A 142 -11.14 -18.08 -6.67
C GLU A 142 -11.29 -16.59 -7.03
N ARG A 143 -10.83 -15.69 -6.15
CA ARG A 143 -10.86 -14.25 -6.41
C ARG A 143 -9.83 -13.84 -7.46
N LEU A 144 -8.65 -14.47 -7.48
CA LEU A 144 -7.64 -14.26 -8.52
C LEU A 144 -8.09 -14.79 -9.88
N GLU A 145 -8.83 -15.91 -9.91
CA GLU A 145 -9.49 -16.40 -11.12
C GLU A 145 -10.52 -15.40 -11.64
N LEU A 146 -11.37 -14.87 -10.75
CA LEU A 146 -12.32 -13.80 -11.09
C LEU A 146 -11.60 -12.54 -11.60
N LEU A 147 -10.50 -12.14 -10.96
CA LEU A 147 -9.69 -11.00 -11.39
C LEU A 147 -9.08 -11.21 -12.79
N ALA A 148 -8.57 -12.41 -13.08
CA ALA A 148 -8.04 -12.75 -14.40
C ALA A 148 -9.10 -12.60 -15.48
N ARG A 149 -10.30 -13.15 -15.25
CA ARG A 149 -11.44 -13.01 -16.17
C ARG A 149 -11.88 -11.56 -16.36
N LEU A 150 -11.97 -10.78 -15.29
CA LEU A 150 -12.31 -9.36 -15.35
C LEU A 150 -11.27 -8.54 -16.14
N THR A 151 -10.00 -8.91 -16.01
CA THR A 151 -8.90 -8.28 -16.77
C THR A 151 -8.98 -8.63 -18.26
N LEU A 152 -9.37 -9.86 -18.59
CA LEU A 152 -9.58 -10.29 -19.98
C LEU A 152 -10.84 -9.65 -20.59
N ASP A 153 -11.94 -9.51 -19.83
CA ASP A 153 -13.14 -8.76 -20.24
C ASP A 153 -12.84 -7.29 -20.52
N GLU A 154 -12.04 -6.63 -19.68
CA GLU A 154 -11.60 -5.24 -19.91
C GLU A 154 -10.82 -5.07 -21.22
N LYS A 155 -10.09 -6.11 -21.65
CA LYS A 155 -9.41 -6.20 -22.95
C LYS A 155 -10.31 -6.67 -24.11
N GLY A 156 -11.57 -7.02 -23.84
CA GLY A 156 -12.54 -7.51 -24.83
C GLY A 156 -12.32 -8.97 -25.26
N GLU A 157 -11.63 -9.77 -24.44
CA GLU A 157 -11.23 -11.15 -24.78
C GLU A 157 -12.14 -12.25 -24.20
N GLU A 158 -13.01 -11.96 -23.23
CA GLU A 158 -13.83 -12.97 -22.54
C GLU A 158 -15.24 -12.47 -22.20
N ILE A 159 -16.12 -13.39 -21.78
CA ILE A 159 -17.48 -13.09 -21.33
C ILE A 159 -17.43 -12.41 -19.96
N SER A 160 -18.23 -11.34 -19.80
CA SER A 160 -18.39 -10.58 -18.56
C SER A 160 -18.56 -11.47 -17.33
N ALA A 161 -17.54 -11.49 -16.47
CA ALA A 161 -17.63 -11.99 -15.11
C ALA A 161 -18.03 -10.84 -14.17
N GLU A 162 -18.79 -11.11 -13.11
CA GLU A 162 -19.18 -10.09 -12.13
C GLU A 162 -19.03 -10.63 -10.70
N PRO A 163 -18.60 -9.80 -9.74
CA PRO A 163 -18.64 -10.15 -8.32
C PRO A 163 -20.09 -10.38 -7.86
N ARG A 164 -20.30 -11.34 -6.96
CA ARG A 164 -21.62 -11.75 -6.46
C ARG A 164 -22.15 -10.87 -5.34
N SER A 165 -21.28 -10.11 -4.68
CA SER A 165 -21.64 -9.28 -3.52
C SER A 165 -20.77 -8.03 -3.40
N LEU A 166 -21.22 -7.07 -2.58
CA LEU A 166 -20.44 -5.89 -2.23
C LEU A 166 -19.11 -6.25 -1.56
N GLN A 167 -19.12 -7.22 -0.63
CA GLN A 167 -17.90 -7.67 0.07
C GLN A 167 -16.89 -8.31 -0.89
N GLU A 168 -17.37 -9.13 -1.81
CA GLU A 168 -16.52 -9.71 -2.87
C GLU A 168 -15.99 -8.63 -3.81
N THR A 169 -16.81 -7.65 -4.18
CA THR A 169 -16.37 -6.50 -4.99
C THR A 169 -15.24 -5.74 -4.29
N ILE A 170 -15.37 -5.47 -2.98
CA ILE A 170 -14.32 -4.82 -2.18
C ILE A 170 -13.04 -5.67 -2.15
N ALA A 171 -13.17 -6.99 -1.98
CA ALA A 171 -12.01 -7.89 -1.97
C ALA A 171 -11.31 -7.93 -3.34
N VAL A 172 -12.06 -7.97 -4.43
CA VAL A 172 -11.51 -7.96 -5.80
C VAL A 172 -10.89 -6.60 -6.14
N ILE A 173 -11.46 -5.48 -5.69
CA ILE A 173 -10.83 -4.15 -5.84
C ILE A 173 -9.45 -4.13 -5.20
N ARG A 174 -9.32 -4.65 -3.97
CA ARG A 174 -8.03 -4.71 -3.26
C ARG A 174 -7.01 -5.56 -4.02
N LEU A 175 -7.40 -6.78 -4.39
CA LEU A 175 -6.53 -7.67 -5.17
C LEU A 175 -6.16 -7.06 -6.53
N ALA A 176 -7.10 -6.42 -7.21
CA ALA A 176 -6.85 -5.77 -8.48
C ALA A 176 -5.75 -4.70 -8.34
N VAL A 177 -5.78 -3.86 -7.31
CA VAL A 177 -4.74 -2.85 -7.09
C VAL A 177 -3.39 -3.48 -6.73
N GLU A 178 -3.38 -4.45 -5.81
CA GLU A 178 -2.17 -5.19 -5.41
C GLU A 178 -1.46 -5.87 -6.59
N TYR A 179 -2.24 -6.42 -7.52
CA TYR A 179 -1.78 -7.10 -8.72
C TYR A 179 -1.62 -6.16 -9.94
N GLY A 180 -1.66 -4.84 -9.73
CA GLY A 180 -1.40 -3.83 -10.77
C GLY A 180 -2.51 -3.64 -11.81
N GLN A 181 -3.70 -4.22 -11.58
CA GLN A 181 -4.86 -4.14 -12.46
C GLN A 181 -5.74 -2.92 -12.14
N ILE A 182 -5.16 -1.73 -12.21
CA ILE A 182 -5.78 -0.46 -11.80
C ILE A 182 -7.04 -0.12 -12.59
N ALA A 183 -7.07 -0.43 -13.90
CA ALA A 183 -8.23 -0.20 -14.76
C ALA A 183 -9.45 -1.02 -14.28
N VAL A 184 -9.24 -2.29 -13.95
CA VAL A 184 -10.28 -3.19 -13.41
C VAL A 184 -10.77 -2.68 -12.06
N ALA A 185 -9.86 -2.33 -11.14
CA ALA A 185 -10.21 -1.80 -9.82
C ALA A 185 -11.09 -0.53 -9.93
N THR A 186 -10.72 0.37 -10.83
CA THR A 186 -11.46 1.63 -11.08
C THR A 186 -12.83 1.36 -11.70
N LYS A 187 -12.91 0.45 -12.69
CA LYS A 187 -14.18 0.04 -13.32
C LYS A 187 -15.13 -0.55 -12.28
N LEU A 188 -14.64 -1.44 -11.41
CA LEU A 188 -15.43 -2.06 -10.35
C LEU A 188 -15.96 -1.04 -9.34
N ALA A 189 -15.12 -0.08 -8.93
CA ALA A 189 -15.54 0.96 -7.99
C ALA A 189 -16.61 1.89 -8.60
N ALA A 190 -16.47 2.24 -9.88
CA ALA A 190 -17.40 3.09 -10.61
C ALA A 190 -18.73 2.37 -10.96
N ALA A 191 -18.69 1.05 -11.17
CA ALA A 191 -19.86 0.26 -11.56
C ALA A 191 -20.89 0.03 -10.43
N GLY A 192 -20.67 0.62 -9.24
CA GLY A 192 -21.45 0.49 -8.01
C GLY A 192 -22.89 0.01 -8.20
N THR A 193 -23.05 -1.32 -8.02
CA THR A 193 -24.25 -2.14 -8.21
C THR A 193 -25.16 -1.69 -9.37
N ALA A 194 -25.13 -2.42 -10.49
CA ALA A 194 -26.03 -2.23 -11.63
C ALA A 194 -27.55 -2.18 -11.28
N HIS A 195 -27.92 -2.46 -10.04
CA HIS A 195 -29.28 -2.38 -9.49
C HIS A 195 -29.64 -1.05 -8.83
N ALA A 196 -28.71 -0.11 -8.62
CA ALA A 196 -28.98 1.20 -8.05
C ALA A 196 -29.29 2.24 -9.15
N LYS A 197 -30.56 2.55 -9.39
CA LYS A 197 -30.98 3.74 -10.15
C LYS A 197 -30.83 5.00 -9.27
N PRO A 198 -30.42 6.18 -9.79
CA PRO A 198 -29.87 6.50 -11.11
C PRO A 198 -28.32 6.58 -11.13
N PRO A 199 -27.68 6.58 -12.32
CA PRO A 199 -26.26 6.25 -12.55
C PRO A 199 -25.21 7.29 -12.11
N GLN A 200 -25.53 8.24 -11.23
CA GLN A 200 -24.74 9.47 -11.12
C GLN A 200 -23.78 9.53 -9.94
N THR A 201 -23.85 8.61 -8.98
CA THR A 201 -22.95 8.64 -7.82
C THR A 201 -22.39 7.26 -7.56
N SER A 202 -21.06 7.11 -7.74
CA SER A 202 -20.29 5.95 -7.31
C SER A 202 -20.66 5.60 -5.86
N ASP A 203 -20.78 4.30 -5.55
CA ASP A 203 -20.99 3.87 -4.17
C ASP A 203 -19.81 4.37 -3.33
N PRO A 204 -20.05 5.21 -2.31
CA PRO A 204 -18.98 5.80 -1.52
C PRO A 204 -18.18 4.75 -0.73
N HIS A 205 -18.75 3.58 -0.42
CA HIS A 205 -18.02 2.46 0.18
C HIS A 205 -16.99 1.85 -0.78
N LEU A 206 -17.37 1.67 -2.04
CA LEU A 206 -16.47 1.16 -3.08
C LEU A 206 -15.37 2.17 -3.41
N ALA A 207 -15.71 3.47 -3.45
CA ALA A 207 -14.72 4.54 -3.62
C ALA A 207 -13.70 4.55 -2.48
N CYS A 208 -14.16 4.45 -1.21
CA CYS A 208 -13.26 4.34 -0.06
C CYS A 208 -12.40 3.07 -0.12
N ALA A 209 -12.96 1.94 -0.57
CA ALA A 209 -12.19 0.71 -0.74
C ALA A 209 -11.07 0.87 -1.78
N LEU A 210 -11.36 1.51 -2.91
CA LEU A 210 -10.38 1.81 -3.95
C LEU A 210 -9.29 2.78 -3.44
N ILE A 211 -9.66 3.89 -2.80
CA ILE A 211 -8.70 4.86 -2.24
C ILE A 211 -7.73 4.17 -1.28
N ARG A 212 -8.26 3.36 -0.36
CA ARG A 212 -7.46 2.61 0.60
C ARG A 212 -6.50 1.63 -0.07
N ALA A 213 -6.97 0.91 -1.10
CA ALA A 213 -6.13 -0.03 -1.83
C ALA A 213 -5.03 0.69 -2.63
N LEU A 214 -5.37 1.79 -3.30
CA LEU A 214 -4.41 2.62 -4.05
C LEU A 214 -3.34 3.19 -3.12
N TYR A 215 -3.75 3.76 -1.98
CA TYR A 215 -2.83 4.27 -0.97
C TYR A 215 -1.94 3.15 -0.43
N ALA A 216 -2.51 2.01 -0.04
CA ALA A 216 -1.74 0.89 0.51
C ALA A 216 -0.70 0.33 -0.46
N GLU A 217 -0.86 0.46 -1.78
CA GLU A 217 0.13 0.04 -2.77
C GLU A 217 1.02 1.19 -3.28
N GLY A 218 0.91 2.39 -2.70
CA GLY A 218 1.75 3.54 -3.04
C GLY A 218 1.33 4.32 -4.30
N TYR A 219 0.14 4.07 -4.86
CA TYR A 219 -0.41 4.82 -5.99
C TYR A 219 -1.01 6.16 -5.53
N LEU A 220 -0.16 7.05 -5.01
CA LEU A 220 -0.58 8.26 -4.30
C LEU A 220 -1.39 9.24 -5.18
N ASP A 221 -0.98 9.49 -6.42
CA ASP A 221 -1.69 10.41 -7.32
C ASP A 221 -3.10 9.94 -7.64
N LEU A 222 -3.24 8.64 -7.93
CA LEU A 222 -4.54 8.03 -8.20
C LEU A 222 -5.42 8.08 -6.96
N ALA A 223 -4.86 7.81 -5.78
CA ALA A 223 -5.60 7.90 -4.52
C ALA A 223 -6.08 9.35 -4.24
N LYS A 224 -5.22 10.36 -4.48
CA LYS A 224 -5.58 11.79 -4.41
C LYS A 224 -6.69 12.16 -5.40
N GLU A 225 -6.60 11.68 -6.64
CA GLU A 225 -7.63 11.89 -7.65
C GLU A 225 -8.98 11.31 -7.22
N GLN A 226 -9.00 10.08 -6.70
CA GLN A 226 -10.23 9.47 -6.20
C GLN A 226 -10.79 10.19 -4.97
N LEU A 227 -9.94 10.68 -4.06
CA LEU A 227 -10.36 11.51 -2.93
C LEU A 227 -11.03 12.80 -3.39
N ALA A 228 -10.46 13.49 -4.39
CA ALA A 228 -11.04 14.70 -4.96
C ALA A 228 -12.43 14.43 -5.57
N ARG A 229 -12.62 13.28 -6.23
CA ARG A 229 -13.92 12.87 -6.79
C ARG A 229 -14.96 12.52 -5.71
N LEU A 230 -14.52 11.91 -4.60
CA LEU A 230 -15.39 11.58 -3.46
C LEU A 230 -15.89 12.84 -2.73
N GLY A 231 -15.09 13.93 -2.77
CA GLY A 231 -15.37 15.20 -2.09
C GLY A 231 -15.26 15.07 -0.57
N HIS A 232 -15.58 16.13 0.20
CA HIS A 232 -15.39 16.12 1.66
C HIS A 232 -16.55 15.51 2.46
N GLY A 233 -17.58 14.96 1.81
CA GLY A 233 -18.76 14.42 2.49
C GLY A 233 -18.44 13.27 3.45
N PHE A 234 -17.44 12.44 3.10
CA PHE A 234 -17.04 11.29 3.90
C PHE A 234 -16.42 11.67 5.25
N LEU A 235 -15.87 12.88 5.41
CA LEU A 235 -15.26 13.34 6.66
C LEU A 235 -16.26 13.46 7.81
N ARG A 236 -17.57 13.45 7.52
CA ARG A 236 -18.64 13.52 8.53
C ARG A 236 -19.01 12.14 9.10
N ASP A 237 -18.60 11.05 8.46
CA ASP A 237 -18.93 9.69 8.88
C ASP A 237 -17.71 9.03 9.55
N ASN A 238 -17.83 8.72 10.83
CA ASN A 238 -16.76 8.12 11.62
C ASN A 238 -16.76 6.58 11.57
N ARG A 239 -17.62 5.98 10.74
CA ARG A 239 -17.68 4.52 10.56
C ARG A 239 -16.67 4.08 9.50
N SER A 240 -16.27 2.81 9.59
CA SER A 240 -15.52 2.19 8.49
C SER A 240 -16.41 2.07 7.25
N PRO A 241 -15.91 2.33 6.03
CA PRO A 241 -14.53 2.62 5.62
C PRO A 241 -14.13 4.12 5.61
N PHE A 242 -15.04 5.02 5.96
CA PHE A 242 -14.88 6.47 5.82
C PHE A 242 -13.81 7.02 6.76
N ARG A 243 -13.78 6.53 7.99
CA ARG A 243 -12.76 6.90 8.97
C ARG A 243 -11.34 6.61 8.51
N GLU A 244 -11.10 5.42 7.95
CA GLU A 244 -9.76 5.07 7.45
C GLU A 244 -9.38 5.94 6.23
N THR A 245 -10.36 6.27 5.40
CA THR A 245 -10.18 7.17 4.26
C THR A 245 -9.87 8.61 4.71
N ALA A 246 -10.47 9.07 5.82
CA ALA A 246 -10.18 10.35 6.44
C ALA A 246 -8.76 10.40 7.01
N TYR A 247 -8.28 9.32 7.60
CA TYR A 247 -6.90 9.24 8.06
C TYR A 247 -5.91 9.38 6.90
N ILE A 248 -6.12 8.62 5.82
CA ILE A 248 -5.31 8.68 4.60
C ILE A 248 -5.30 10.11 4.03
N TYR A 249 -6.46 10.76 3.98
CA TYR A 249 -6.54 12.14 3.51
C TYR A 249 -5.74 13.11 4.40
N GLY A 250 -5.79 12.92 5.72
CA GLY A 250 -4.96 13.68 6.67
C GLY A 250 -3.46 13.47 6.46
N GLU A 251 -3.01 12.23 6.22
CA GLU A 251 -1.60 11.94 5.93
C GLU A 251 -1.15 12.61 4.62
N MET A 252 -1.96 12.52 3.56
CA MET A 252 -1.63 13.17 2.29
C MET A 252 -1.53 14.70 2.41
N LEU A 253 -2.42 15.33 3.20
CA LEU A 253 -2.32 16.76 3.47
C LEU A 253 -1.08 17.12 4.28
N HIS A 254 -0.69 16.25 5.24
CA HIS A 254 0.56 16.43 5.98
C HIS A 254 1.78 16.36 5.05
N ASP A 255 1.82 15.36 4.16
CA ASP A 255 2.89 15.20 3.16
C ASP A 255 2.98 16.40 2.19
N ASP A 256 1.84 17.00 1.85
CA ASP A 256 1.74 18.19 1.00
C ASP A 256 2.06 19.51 1.76
N GLY A 257 2.36 19.44 3.05
CA GLY A 257 2.68 20.60 3.89
C GLY A 257 1.47 21.42 4.36
N LEU A 258 0.26 20.91 4.14
CA LEU A 258 -1.02 21.51 4.53
C LEU A 258 -1.38 21.17 5.99
N TYR A 259 -0.47 21.51 6.90
CA TYR A 259 -0.50 21.03 8.28
C TYR A 259 -1.73 21.47 9.07
N ASP A 260 -2.25 22.68 8.87
CA ASP A 260 -3.43 23.16 9.62
C ASP A 260 -4.70 22.37 9.24
N GLU A 261 -4.85 22.00 7.96
CA GLU A 261 -5.99 21.21 7.47
C GLU A 261 -5.88 19.74 7.88
N ALA A 262 -4.67 19.18 7.80
CA ALA A 262 -4.39 17.83 8.30
C ALA A 262 -4.67 17.71 9.81
N ALA A 263 -4.23 18.68 10.61
CA ALA A 263 -4.46 18.70 12.06
C ALA A 263 -5.96 18.63 12.41
N ALA A 264 -6.79 19.42 11.72
CA ALA A 264 -8.24 19.45 11.96
C ALA A 264 -8.91 18.09 11.70
N ILE A 265 -8.46 17.36 10.67
CA ILE A 265 -8.96 16.01 10.38
C ILE A 265 -8.54 15.04 11.49
N PHE A 266 -7.26 15.05 11.86
CA PHE A 266 -6.74 14.14 12.89
C PHE A 266 -7.36 14.40 14.27
N GLU A 267 -7.63 15.66 14.62
CA GLU A 267 -8.36 16.00 15.85
C GLU A 267 -9.79 15.46 15.83
N SER A 268 -10.50 15.61 14.71
CA SER A 268 -11.85 15.05 14.55
C SER A 268 -11.84 13.53 14.72
N LEU A 269 -10.84 12.85 14.13
CA LEU A 269 -10.64 11.41 14.29
C LEU A 269 -10.34 11.03 15.75
N ALA A 270 -9.43 11.74 16.41
CA ALA A 270 -9.09 11.49 17.81
C ALA A 270 -10.26 11.73 18.77
N ALA A 271 -11.10 12.74 18.50
CA ALA A 271 -12.28 13.05 19.30
C ALA A 271 -13.38 12.00 19.15
N THR A 272 -13.54 11.44 17.96
CA THR A 272 -14.61 10.50 17.63
C THR A 272 -14.20 9.03 17.82
N CYS A 273 -12.90 8.75 17.79
CA CYS A 273 -12.30 7.43 18.01
C CYS A 273 -11.15 7.54 19.03
N PRO A 274 -11.45 7.63 20.35
CA PRO A 274 -10.42 7.80 21.39
C PRO A 274 -9.34 6.71 21.42
N ASP A 275 -9.66 5.53 20.90
CA ASP A 275 -8.74 4.38 20.82
C ASP A 275 -7.69 4.52 19.70
N MET A 276 -7.86 5.46 18.76
CA MET A 276 -6.91 5.74 17.68
C MET A 276 -5.83 6.70 18.19
N ALA A 277 -4.84 6.17 18.89
CA ALA A 277 -3.74 6.96 19.44
C ALA A 277 -2.92 7.66 18.35
N GLU A 278 -2.77 7.01 17.21
CA GLU A 278 -2.04 7.47 16.03
C GLU A 278 -2.57 8.81 15.52
N ALA A 279 -3.90 9.02 15.55
CA ALA A 279 -4.50 10.30 15.16
C ALA A 279 -4.06 11.46 16.08
N ARG A 280 -3.85 11.20 17.39
CA ARG A 280 -3.35 12.23 18.31
C ARG A 280 -1.89 12.58 18.04
N PHE A 281 -1.06 11.57 17.74
CA PHE A 281 0.33 11.80 17.35
C PHE A 281 0.42 12.53 16.01
N ALA A 282 -0.42 12.17 15.04
CA ALA A 282 -0.52 12.83 13.74
C ALA A 282 -0.92 14.31 13.88
N ALA A 283 -1.95 14.62 14.70
CA ALA A 283 -2.32 16.01 15.00
C ALA A 283 -1.17 16.79 15.67
N GLY A 284 -0.50 16.17 16.66
CA GLY A 284 0.67 16.76 17.31
C GLY A 284 1.81 17.06 16.32
N SER A 285 2.10 16.10 15.43
CA SER A 285 3.07 16.26 14.33
C SER A 285 2.73 17.46 13.44
N CYS A 286 1.46 17.56 13.01
CA CYS A 286 0.99 18.69 12.19
C CYS A 286 1.22 20.04 12.88
N TYR A 287 0.87 20.16 14.17
CA TYR A 287 1.07 21.41 14.90
C TYR A 287 2.54 21.81 15.07
N LEU A 288 3.42 20.83 15.33
CA LEU A 288 4.85 21.09 15.42
C LEU A 288 5.43 21.55 14.08
N GLN A 289 5.05 20.90 12.97
CA GLN A 289 5.48 21.28 11.63
C GLN A 289 4.97 22.67 11.20
N ALA A 290 3.71 22.99 11.52
CA ALA A 290 3.16 24.32 11.30
C ALA A 290 3.91 25.39 12.09
N ALA A 291 4.25 25.12 13.36
CA ALA A 291 5.02 26.02 14.20
C ALA A 291 6.45 26.24 13.67
N LEU A 292 7.14 25.17 13.26
CA LEU A 292 8.46 25.25 12.61
C LEU A 292 8.41 26.13 11.36
N SER A 293 7.46 25.86 10.46
CA SER A 293 7.29 26.61 9.21
C SER A 293 7.07 28.10 9.46
N ARG A 294 6.22 28.45 10.45
CA ARG A 294 5.96 29.85 10.84
C ARG A 294 7.20 30.53 11.44
N LEU A 295 7.97 29.85 12.29
CA LEU A 295 9.19 30.39 12.89
C LEU A 295 10.30 30.59 11.86
N ALA A 296 10.53 29.61 10.97
CA ALA A 296 11.47 29.72 9.86
C ALA A 296 11.08 30.86 8.90
N GLY A 297 9.79 30.98 8.60
CA GLY A 297 9.23 32.10 7.84
C GLY A 297 9.52 33.46 8.50
N ARG A 298 9.43 33.57 9.83
CA ARG A 298 9.76 34.82 10.53
C ARG A 298 11.22 35.22 10.39
N ILE A 299 12.16 34.28 10.46
CA ILE A 299 13.59 34.56 10.27
C ILE A 299 13.85 35.14 8.87
N SER A 300 13.26 34.53 7.85
CA SER A 300 13.45 34.94 6.45
C SER A 300 12.81 36.30 6.14
N LEU A 301 11.60 36.55 6.64
CA LEU A 301 10.82 37.76 6.35
C LEU A 301 11.28 38.98 7.15
N TYR A 302 11.47 38.83 8.46
CA TYR A 302 11.67 39.98 9.36
C TYR A 302 13.13 40.27 9.67
N ARG A 303 14.05 39.35 9.35
CA ARG A 303 15.49 39.46 9.65
C ARG A 303 15.73 39.97 11.08
N PRO A 304 15.26 39.22 12.10
CA PRO A 304 15.36 39.62 13.49
C PRO A 304 16.82 39.89 13.90
N ASP A 305 17.00 40.72 14.92
CA ASP A 305 18.32 40.93 15.52
C ASP A 305 18.87 39.63 16.13
N GLU A 306 20.16 39.64 16.47
CA GLU A 306 20.85 38.45 16.97
C GLU A 306 20.21 37.86 18.23
N THR A 307 19.64 38.71 19.09
CA THR A 307 19.03 38.26 20.34
C THR A 307 17.70 37.57 20.10
N GLU A 308 16.85 38.12 19.23
CA GLU A 308 15.60 37.47 18.83
C GLU A 308 15.87 36.22 17.98
N ARG A 309 16.86 36.26 17.08
CA ARG A 309 17.29 35.11 16.28
C ARG A 309 17.69 33.93 17.18
N ALA A 310 18.54 34.14 18.17
CA ALA A 310 18.97 33.09 19.09
C ALA A 310 17.78 32.45 19.86
N LYS A 311 16.74 33.22 20.18
CA LYS A 311 15.51 32.69 20.80
C LYS A 311 14.71 31.83 19.82
N ILE A 312 14.58 32.26 18.56
CA ILE A 312 13.89 31.48 17.54
C ILE A 312 14.64 30.18 17.29
N ASP A 313 15.96 30.22 17.15
CA ASP A 313 16.78 29.02 16.91
C ASP A 313 16.64 28.00 18.06
N LYS A 314 16.58 28.48 19.30
CA LYS A 314 16.29 27.62 20.45
C LYS A 314 14.94 26.91 20.31
N HIS A 315 13.89 27.63 19.94
CA HIS A 315 12.56 27.03 19.75
C HIS A 315 12.51 26.07 18.56
N LEU A 316 13.19 26.39 17.46
CA LEU A 316 13.31 25.46 16.32
C LEU A 316 13.95 24.14 16.76
N ASN A 317 15.01 24.20 17.59
CA ASN A 317 15.66 23.01 18.14
C ASN A 317 14.73 22.21 19.09
N GLU A 318 13.99 22.89 19.97
CA GLU A 318 13.01 22.25 20.87
C GLU A 318 11.87 21.55 20.08
N LEU A 319 11.37 22.19 19.01
CA LEU A 319 10.34 21.62 18.14
C LEU A 319 10.86 20.41 17.35
N ASN A 320 12.10 20.46 16.85
CA ASN A 320 12.73 19.32 16.17
C ASN A 320 12.88 18.11 17.10
N GLN A 321 13.33 18.32 18.35
CA GLN A 321 13.40 17.24 19.35
C GLN A 321 12.03 16.63 19.64
N ALA A 322 10.97 17.45 19.71
CA ALA A 322 9.61 16.95 19.88
C ALA A 322 9.14 16.11 18.68
N LEU A 323 9.47 16.53 17.45
CA LEU A 323 9.20 15.75 16.24
C LEU A 323 9.97 14.43 16.20
N GLU A 324 11.24 14.42 16.63
CA GLU A 324 12.02 13.18 16.75
C GLU A 324 11.33 12.18 17.68
N ILE A 325 10.83 12.64 18.84
CA ILE A 325 10.07 11.78 19.76
C ILE A 325 8.79 11.26 19.09
N ILE A 326 8.02 12.12 18.42
CA ILE A 326 6.79 11.70 17.73
C ILE A 326 7.09 10.70 16.59
N SER A 327 8.21 10.85 15.89
CA SER A 327 8.62 9.95 14.80
C SER A 327 8.93 8.53 15.25
N THR A 328 9.14 8.31 16.56
CA THR A 328 9.28 6.95 17.11
C THR A 328 7.96 6.18 17.19
N VAL A 329 6.83 6.88 17.03
CA VAL A 329 5.50 6.27 16.99
C VAL A 329 5.09 6.08 15.52
N PRO A 330 4.66 4.89 15.10
CA PRO A 330 4.26 4.61 13.72
C PRO A 330 2.87 5.20 13.42
N TRP A 331 2.77 6.53 13.40
CA TRP A 331 1.56 7.23 12.99
C TRP A 331 1.55 7.54 11.50
N HIS A 332 2.71 7.60 10.85
CA HIS A 332 2.83 7.89 9.43
C HIS A 332 3.20 6.64 8.64
N THR A 333 2.67 6.52 7.44
CA THR A 333 2.86 5.36 6.57
C THR A 333 4.30 5.27 6.07
N GLU A 334 4.98 4.18 6.44
CA GLU A 334 6.29 3.85 5.90
C GLU A 334 6.17 3.06 4.59
N TRP A 335 6.81 3.59 3.55
CA TRP A 335 6.75 3.00 2.21
C TRP A 335 7.90 2.05 1.95
N THR A 336 7.57 0.81 1.61
CA THR A 336 8.48 -0.19 1.04
C THR A 336 9.05 0.28 -0.30
N TYR A 337 10.16 -0.33 -0.72
CA TYR A 337 10.76 0.00 -2.00
C TYR A 337 9.80 -0.23 -3.19
N ALA A 338 9.06 -1.35 -3.21
CA ALA A 338 8.08 -1.62 -4.26
C ALA A 338 6.99 -0.55 -4.35
N GLN A 339 6.43 -0.12 -3.21
CA GLN A 339 5.41 0.95 -3.18
C GLN A 339 5.97 2.29 -3.67
N ARG A 340 7.22 2.64 -3.31
CA ARG A 340 7.86 3.89 -3.76
C ARG A 340 8.01 3.96 -5.28
N ARG A 341 8.07 2.82 -5.98
CA ARG A 341 8.11 2.79 -7.46
C ARG A 341 6.80 3.26 -8.09
N ASN A 342 5.69 3.20 -7.35
CA ASN A 342 4.37 3.67 -7.77
C ASN A 342 4.14 5.16 -7.50
N PHE A 343 5.09 5.83 -6.85
CA PHE A 343 4.98 7.26 -6.59
C PHE A 343 4.95 8.06 -7.89
N PRO A 344 4.35 9.26 -7.88
CA PRO A 344 4.57 10.24 -8.93
C PRO A 344 6.05 10.29 -9.26
N ARG A 345 6.39 10.05 -10.52
CA ARG A 345 7.69 10.51 -11.01
C ARG A 345 7.66 12.01 -10.76
N LYS A 346 8.62 12.50 -9.98
CA LYS A 346 8.91 13.94 -9.99
C LYS A 346 9.43 14.21 -11.39
N ASP A 347 8.51 14.38 -12.34
CA ASP A 347 8.83 14.76 -13.70
C ASP A 347 9.81 15.91 -13.57
N ASP A 348 11.03 15.71 -14.11
CA ASP A 348 12.19 16.58 -13.93
C ASP A 348 11.74 18.02 -13.85
N ASP A 349 11.67 18.48 -12.60
CA ASP A 349 11.19 19.76 -12.15
C ASP A 349 11.70 20.77 -13.17
N HIS A 350 10.83 21.19 -14.09
CA HIS A 350 11.11 22.24 -15.05
C HIS A 350 11.26 23.49 -14.20
N ARG A 351 12.39 23.62 -13.51
CA ARG A 351 12.81 24.84 -12.87
C ARG A 351 13.01 25.81 -14.01
N PRO A 352 12.16 26.83 -14.18
CA PRO A 352 12.57 27.94 -15.00
C PRO A 352 13.84 28.51 -14.36
N HIS A 353 14.95 28.38 -15.07
CA HIS A 353 16.23 29.00 -14.72
C HIS A 353 16.11 30.53 -14.75
#